data_AF-A0A7W0CAP7-F1
#
_entry.id   AF-A0A7W0CAP7-F1
#
_cell.length_a   1.000
_cell.length_b   1.000
_cell.length_c   1.000
_cell.angle_alpha   90.00
_cell.angle_beta   90.00
_cell.angle_gamma   90.00
#
_symmetry.space_group_name_H-M   'P 1'
#
loop_
_entity.id
_entity.type
_entity.pdbx_description
1 polymer ?
#
loop_
_entity_poly.entity_id
_entity_poly.type
_entity_poly.pdbx_seq_one_letter_code
_entity_poly.pdbx_strand_id
1 'polypeptide(L)'
;MKPHRLFALCILPVLLCGVILFFAPGRSLAVFYQKHYMVERDRDKDILCDPYVVQKDDFVIRLLEQRGDIAHKDFPKFLDIFKRINPRVRDMDLIYPDQQILIPLRILEPGTLTGQETGQVTIPVIPITGLSENLKQFADPYTVQYGDWISRLISERFGRYGSDGYNRGMRLFKMMNPEIRDPDNVRAGARIRLPDPEIKEKPWYSDVMDQARPSAAPAPSDKDNAVVPGRAANIPADIIEESQNNAKTGRPSVSVQWFADLSVLAKAAEILDARIFNKGRYFFPRSGERDLSLDLSKTPVLELSDGRKFLLTRRQWISPGDQAVLQVYWRNLEVLFVPRQPALTWLLEKLIPKLDPDGYQHRMEIEDKGLSTVLRGQFIYQPSKGQDTIYLNIFSDPEMKTPEPVCAYLESRAVTVRDWVETPEKSGWILHDTEPSNARRPESPAVQTRRPDRLVRLLVEKLGYTYHENVEVCFPYAGFQVRAAANLLSLGQNAEMLIDYGDLQGDAVDAIEKTGFQVLQIQPGNEPDAILEQLGDVLNLEIMDDPIFWMANRPRIHNISLQVPGFLVSSREKGGEKQVLLSHVPVAREFLTYFDQQNISVIRIR
;
A
#
# COMPACT_ATOMS: atom_id res chain seq x y z
N MET A 1 -48.69 3.52 -63.12
CA MET A 1 -47.33 3.78 -63.63
C MET A 1 -46.37 2.74 -63.03
N LYS A 2 -45.97 1.76 -63.84
CA LYS A 2 -44.74 0.97 -63.65
C LYS A 2 -43.59 1.71 -64.38
N PRO A 3 -42.33 1.28 -64.36
CA PRO A 3 -41.50 0.80 -63.24
C PRO A 3 -40.03 1.30 -63.34
N HIS A 4 -39.27 1.29 -62.27
CA HIS A 4 -37.81 1.09 -62.29
C HIS A 4 -37.42 0.38 -60.99
N ARG A 5 -36.52 -0.60 -60.90
CA ARG A 5 -35.80 -1.48 -61.82
C ARG A 5 -35.11 -2.50 -60.90
N LEU A 6 -35.11 -3.78 -61.30
CA LEU A 6 -34.21 -4.90 -60.92
C LEU A 6 -34.10 -5.30 -59.43
N PHE A 7 -34.67 -6.44 -58.99
CA PHE A 7 -34.13 -7.82 -59.08
C PHE A 7 -32.70 -7.97 -58.54
N ALA A 8 -32.54 -8.57 -57.35
CA ALA A 8 -31.93 -9.90 -57.16
C ALA A 8 -31.63 -10.19 -55.67
N LEU A 9 -31.96 -11.42 -55.25
CA LEU A 9 -31.35 -12.20 -54.16
C LEU A 9 -31.29 -11.58 -52.75
N CYS A 10 -32.17 -12.03 -51.85
CA CYS A 10 -31.95 -12.01 -50.40
C CYS A 10 -32.22 -13.40 -49.81
N ILE A 11 -31.48 -14.40 -50.31
CA ILE A 11 -31.28 -15.70 -49.66
C ILE A 11 -29.76 -15.92 -49.67
N LEU A 12 -29.19 -16.22 -48.49
CA LEU A 12 -27.78 -16.21 -48.06
C LEU A 12 -27.20 -14.81 -47.72
N PRO A 13 -26.72 -14.56 -46.48
CA PRO A 13 -26.02 -15.49 -45.60
C PRO A 13 -26.49 -15.47 -44.12
N VAL A 14 -27.18 -16.53 -43.69
CA VAL A 14 -27.20 -16.96 -42.27
C VAL A 14 -25.96 -17.84 -41.95
N LEU A 15 -25.03 -17.95 -42.90
CA LEU A 15 -23.83 -18.80 -42.84
C LEU A 15 -22.51 -18.00 -42.75
N LEU A 16 -22.58 -16.71 -42.39
CA LEU A 16 -21.39 -15.85 -42.22
C LEU A 16 -21.36 -15.09 -40.87
N CYS A 17 -22.14 -15.54 -39.88
CA CYS A 17 -22.08 -15.03 -38.50
C CYS A 17 -21.61 -16.10 -37.48
N GLY A 18 -21.26 -17.30 -37.95
CA GLY A 18 -20.85 -18.44 -37.12
C GLY A 18 -19.34 -18.71 -37.03
N VAL A 19 -18.47 -17.85 -37.57
CA VAL A 19 -17.01 -18.11 -37.62
C VAL A 19 -16.13 -17.00 -37.00
N ILE A 20 -16.72 -15.94 -36.43
CA ILE A 20 -15.94 -14.86 -35.76
C ILE A 20 -16.03 -14.97 -34.23
N LEU A 21 -15.85 -16.18 -33.69
CA LEU A 21 -15.74 -16.42 -32.23
C LEU A 21 -14.49 -17.23 -31.84
N PHE A 22 -13.47 -17.33 -32.71
CA PHE A 22 -12.26 -18.10 -32.43
C PHE A 22 -10.94 -17.31 -32.46
N PHE A 23 -10.98 -16.01 -32.16
CA PHE A 23 -9.76 -15.26 -31.83
C PHE A 23 -9.96 -14.42 -30.57
N ALA A 24 -10.28 -15.10 -29.47
CA ALA A 24 -9.86 -14.61 -28.16
C ALA A 24 -8.33 -14.75 -28.09
N PRO A 25 -7.55 -13.71 -27.73
CA PRO A 25 -6.16 -13.90 -27.38
C PRO A 25 -6.13 -14.90 -26.21
N GLY A 26 -5.47 -16.03 -26.43
CA GLY A 26 -5.43 -17.13 -25.49
C GLY A 26 -5.12 -16.62 -24.10
N ARG A 27 -6.03 -16.89 -23.16
CA ARG A 27 -5.68 -16.94 -21.75
C ARG A 27 -4.46 -17.84 -21.67
N SER A 28 -3.31 -17.30 -21.27
CA SER A 28 -2.17 -18.11 -20.87
C SER A 28 -2.61 -18.86 -19.63
N LEU A 29 -3.23 -20.04 -19.84
CA LEU A 29 -3.23 -21.08 -18.83
C LEU A 29 -1.75 -21.27 -18.47
N ALA A 30 -1.42 -21.05 -17.20
CA ALA A 30 -0.18 -21.57 -16.65
C ALA A 30 -0.13 -23.04 -17.07
N VAL A 31 0.82 -23.39 -17.94
CA VAL A 31 1.00 -24.78 -18.36
C VAL A 31 1.66 -25.43 -17.16
N PHE A 32 0.83 -25.95 -16.25
CA PHE A 32 1.25 -26.80 -15.16
C PHE A 32 1.89 -28.06 -15.77
N TYR A 33 3.12 -28.38 -15.38
CA TYR A 33 3.80 -29.60 -15.83
C TYR A 33 3.24 -30.81 -15.07
N GLN A 34 2.06 -31.27 -15.47
CA GLN A 34 1.58 -32.59 -15.08
C GLN A 34 2.31 -33.62 -15.94
N LYS A 35 3.24 -34.37 -15.33
CA LYS A 35 3.84 -35.52 -16.01
C LYS A 35 2.96 -36.73 -15.73
N HIS A 36 2.43 -37.31 -16.80
CA HIS A 36 1.64 -38.52 -16.73
C HIS A 36 2.58 -39.73 -16.66
N TYR A 37 2.39 -40.53 -15.62
CA TYR A 37 3.05 -41.82 -15.46
C TYR A 37 2.02 -42.93 -15.72
N MET A 38 2.51 -44.06 -16.22
CA MET A 38 1.68 -45.24 -16.44
C MET A 38 1.89 -46.23 -15.30
N VAL A 39 0.85 -46.95 -14.92
CA VAL A 39 0.95 -48.08 -14.00
C VAL A 39 0.76 -49.34 -14.81
N GLU A 40 1.82 -50.13 -14.91
CA GLU A 40 1.82 -51.42 -15.59
C GLU A 40 1.90 -52.54 -14.56
N ARG A 41 1.10 -53.58 -14.76
CA ARG A 41 1.08 -54.72 -13.83
C ARG A 41 2.12 -55.75 -14.25
N ASP A 42 3.17 -55.92 -13.44
CA ASP A 42 4.15 -57.00 -13.60
C ASP A 42 3.88 -58.08 -12.54
N ARG A 43 3.31 -59.21 -12.98
CA ARG A 43 2.85 -60.31 -12.11
C ARG A 43 1.75 -59.81 -11.14
N ASP A 44 2.00 -59.88 -9.83
CA ASP A 44 1.07 -59.45 -8.78
C ASP A 44 1.42 -58.06 -8.21
N LYS A 45 2.25 -57.29 -8.92
CA LYS A 45 2.71 -55.98 -8.44
C LYS A 45 2.46 -54.90 -9.48
N ASP A 46 2.04 -53.74 -9.00
CA ASP A 46 1.88 -52.55 -9.82
C ASP A 46 3.23 -51.84 -9.93
N ILE A 47 3.62 -51.49 -11.15
CA ILE A 47 4.89 -50.84 -11.46
C ILE A 47 4.60 -49.46 -12.04
N LEU A 48 5.10 -48.43 -11.39
CA LEU A 48 5.08 -47.07 -11.92
C LEU A 48 6.11 -46.95 -13.05
N CYS A 49 5.68 -46.47 -14.21
CA CYS A 49 6.47 -46.35 -15.42
C CYS A 49 6.45 -44.91 -15.97
N ASP A 50 7.60 -44.43 -16.43
CA ASP A 50 7.78 -43.19 -17.20
C ASP A 50 7.71 -43.48 -18.71
N PRO A 51 6.69 -43.00 -19.44
CA PRO A 51 6.67 -43.10 -20.89
C PRO A 51 7.79 -42.25 -21.50
N TYR A 52 8.63 -42.89 -22.32
CA TYR A 52 9.79 -42.24 -22.91
C TYR A 52 9.88 -42.51 -24.41
N VAL A 53 10.25 -41.46 -25.16
CA VAL A 53 10.55 -41.54 -26.59
C VAL A 53 12.07 -41.50 -26.74
N VAL A 54 12.64 -42.58 -27.27
CA VAL A 54 14.08 -42.73 -27.45
C VAL A 54 14.62 -41.65 -28.38
N GLN A 55 15.70 -40.98 -27.96
CA GLN A 55 16.40 -39.99 -28.76
C GLN A 55 17.62 -40.58 -29.46
N LYS A 56 18.17 -39.83 -30.42
CA LYS A 56 19.44 -40.19 -31.06
C LYS A 56 20.55 -40.21 -30.00
N ASP A 57 21.37 -41.26 -30.02
CA ASP A 57 22.48 -41.52 -29.09
C ASP A 57 22.07 -41.95 -27.66
N ASP A 58 20.81 -42.35 -27.46
CA ASP A 58 20.36 -43.01 -26.25
C ASP A 58 20.85 -44.46 -26.16
N PHE A 59 21.22 -44.88 -24.95
CA PHE A 59 21.52 -46.27 -24.61
C PHE A 59 20.66 -46.68 -23.42
N VAL A 60 20.07 -47.88 -23.47
CA VAL A 60 19.16 -48.37 -22.43
C VAL A 60 19.80 -48.28 -21.05
N ILE A 61 21.02 -48.79 -20.85
CA ILE A 61 21.71 -48.76 -19.55
C ILE A 61 21.80 -47.33 -18.97
N ARG A 62 22.10 -46.32 -19.80
CA ARG A 62 22.18 -44.92 -19.36
C ARG A 62 20.82 -44.34 -18.97
N LEU A 63 19.78 -44.65 -19.73
CA LEU A 63 18.40 -44.26 -19.43
C LEU A 63 17.88 -44.94 -18.15
N LEU A 64 18.30 -46.19 -17.92
CA LEU A 64 17.92 -47.04 -16.81
C LEU A 64 18.62 -46.67 -15.49
N GLU A 65 19.91 -46.33 -15.53
CA GLU A 65 20.68 -45.89 -14.36
C GLU A 65 20.28 -44.49 -13.86
N GLN A 66 19.78 -43.63 -14.74
CA GLN A 66 19.47 -42.24 -14.39
C GLN A 66 18.07 -42.03 -13.81
N ARG A 67 17.17 -43.03 -13.88
CA ARG A 67 15.72 -42.78 -13.68
C ARG A 67 14.98 -43.73 -12.74
N GLY A 68 15.52 -44.89 -12.35
CA GLY A 68 14.78 -45.91 -11.59
C GLY A 68 15.31 -46.19 -10.17
N ASP A 69 14.44 -46.11 -9.15
CA ASP A 69 14.76 -46.52 -7.76
C ASP A 69 15.01 -48.05 -7.67
N ILE A 70 14.29 -48.83 -8.48
CA ILE A 70 14.53 -50.28 -8.62
C ILE A 70 15.92 -50.53 -9.20
N ALA A 71 16.38 -49.72 -10.17
CA ALA A 71 17.68 -49.86 -10.81
C ALA A 71 18.84 -49.64 -9.82
N HIS A 72 18.69 -48.67 -8.91
CA HIS A 72 19.66 -48.41 -7.84
C HIS A 72 19.72 -49.51 -6.78
N LYS A 73 18.58 -50.14 -6.47
CA LYS A 73 18.49 -51.18 -5.42
C LYS A 73 18.84 -52.58 -5.93
N ASP A 74 18.41 -52.93 -7.14
CA ASP A 74 18.55 -54.26 -7.73
C ASP A 74 18.47 -54.18 -9.26
N PHE A 75 19.61 -53.87 -9.87
CA PHE A 75 19.72 -53.68 -11.33
C PHE A 75 19.34 -54.93 -12.15
N PRO A 76 19.73 -56.17 -11.78
CA PRO A 76 19.27 -57.36 -12.49
C PRO A 76 17.74 -57.52 -12.48
N LYS A 77 17.10 -57.36 -11.32
CA LYS A 77 15.64 -57.41 -11.21
C LYS A 77 14.96 -56.30 -12.00
N PHE A 78 15.59 -55.14 -12.06
CA PHE A 78 15.12 -54.02 -12.88
C PHE A 78 15.10 -54.35 -14.36
N LEU A 79 16.18 -54.92 -14.90
CA LEU A 79 16.25 -55.35 -16.30
C LEU A 79 15.18 -56.39 -16.64
N ASP A 80 14.93 -57.32 -15.72
CA ASP A 80 13.88 -58.33 -15.84
C ASP A 80 12.47 -57.71 -15.93
N ILE A 81 12.19 -56.72 -15.09
CA ILE A 81 10.92 -55.96 -15.13
C ILE A 81 10.83 -55.15 -16.42
N PHE A 82 11.91 -54.45 -16.80
CA PHE A 82 11.98 -53.65 -18.03
C PHE A 82 11.66 -54.48 -19.28
N LYS A 83 12.26 -55.68 -19.41
CA LYS A 83 12.01 -56.60 -20.54
C LYS A 83 10.55 -57.05 -20.62
N ARG A 84 9.92 -57.34 -19.47
CA ARG A 84 8.52 -57.81 -19.44
C ARG A 84 7.54 -56.70 -19.79
N ILE A 85 7.79 -55.48 -19.31
CA ILE A 85 6.96 -54.31 -19.59
C ILE A 85 7.17 -53.79 -21.02
N ASN A 86 8.36 -53.98 -21.60
CA ASN A 86 8.71 -53.56 -22.97
C ASN A 86 8.96 -54.75 -23.90
N PRO A 87 7.95 -55.61 -24.19
CA PRO A 87 8.16 -56.81 -25.01
C PRO A 87 8.58 -56.50 -26.46
N ARG A 88 8.43 -55.24 -26.89
CA ARG A 88 8.87 -54.75 -28.21
C ARG A 88 10.39 -54.50 -28.27
N VAL A 89 11.06 -54.34 -27.14
CA VAL A 89 12.51 -54.22 -27.03
C VAL A 89 13.09 -55.64 -26.95
N ARG A 90 13.36 -56.24 -28.12
CA ARG A 90 13.88 -57.62 -28.22
C ARG A 90 15.33 -57.75 -27.82
N ASP A 91 16.09 -56.68 -28.05
CA ASP A 91 17.49 -56.53 -27.69
C ASP A 91 17.64 -55.23 -26.89
N MET A 92 18.25 -55.32 -25.70
CA MET A 92 18.43 -54.16 -24.82
C MET A 92 19.59 -53.28 -25.26
N ASP A 93 20.51 -53.80 -26.06
CA ASP A 93 21.65 -53.03 -26.58
C ASP A 93 21.27 -52.28 -27.88
N LEU A 94 20.05 -52.50 -28.40
CA LEU A 94 19.57 -51.95 -29.66
C LEU A 94 18.19 -51.32 -29.52
N ILE A 95 18.17 -50.00 -29.31
CA ILE A 95 16.97 -49.15 -29.38
C ILE A 95 17.07 -48.17 -30.54
N TYR A 96 15.92 -47.77 -31.07
CA TYR A 96 15.85 -46.87 -32.22
C TYR A 96 15.32 -45.49 -31.81
N PRO A 97 15.82 -44.39 -32.40
CA PRO A 97 15.20 -43.08 -32.25
C PRO A 97 13.70 -43.13 -32.56
N ASP A 98 12.91 -42.34 -31.82
CA ASP A 98 11.45 -42.27 -31.84
C ASP A 98 10.71 -43.52 -31.32
N GLN A 99 11.42 -44.54 -30.87
CA GLN A 99 10.82 -45.71 -30.24
C GLN A 99 10.22 -45.34 -28.88
N GLN A 100 8.96 -45.72 -28.64
CA GLN A 100 8.31 -45.56 -27.34
C GLN A 100 8.65 -46.74 -26.42
N ILE A 101 9.14 -46.41 -25.23
CA ILE A 101 9.44 -47.37 -24.17
C ILE A 101 8.86 -46.88 -22.84
N LEU A 102 8.54 -47.80 -21.94
CA LEU A 102 8.12 -47.53 -20.57
C LEU A 102 9.30 -47.81 -19.65
N ILE A 103 9.82 -46.79 -19.00
CA ILE A 103 10.93 -46.94 -18.05
C ILE A 103 10.31 -47.25 -16.68
N PRO A 104 10.49 -48.47 -16.12
CA PRO A 104 10.04 -48.76 -14.78
C PRO A 104 10.76 -47.85 -13.78
N LEU A 105 10.05 -47.33 -12.80
CA LEU A 105 10.60 -46.43 -11.79
C LEU A 105 10.60 -47.11 -10.43
N ARG A 106 9.43 -47.62 -10.03
CA ARG A 106 9.19 -48.19 -8.69
C ARG A 106 8.03 -49.18 -8.68
N ILE A 107 8.10 -50.11 -7.73
CA ILE A 107 7.00 -51.01 -7.35
C ILE A 107 6.07 -50.26 -6.38
N LEU A 108 4.78 -50.19 -6.68
CA LEU A 108 3.76 -49.55 -5.86
C LEU A 108 3.05 -50.56 -4.96
N GLU A 109 2.65 -50.13 -3.77
CA GLU A 109 1.69 -50.86 -2.94
C GLU A 109 0.25 -50.55 -3.41
N PRO A 110 -0.73 -51.42 -3.18
CA PRO A 110 -2.12 -51.16 -3.57
C PRO A 110 -2.66 -49.88 -2.94
N GLY A 111 -3.26 -48.99 -3.75
CA GLY A 111 -3.90 -47.76 -3.28
C GLY A 111 -2.93 -46.64 -2.86
N THR A 112 -1.66 -46.69 -3.28
CA THR A 112 -0.64 -45.68 -2.93
C THR A 112 -0.83 -44.37 -3.68
N LEU A 113 -1.38 -44.42 -4.91
CA LEU A 113 -1.49 -43.27 -5.80
C LEU A 113 -2.91 -43.12 -6.35
N THR A 114 -3.43 -41.89 -6.36
CA THR A 114 -4.70 -41.54 -6.99
C THR A 114 -4.64 -41.81 -8.49
N GLY A 115 -5.56 -42.63 -9.01
CA GLY A 115 -5.57 -43.09 -10.40
C GLY A 115 -4.85 -44.44 -10.65
N GLN A 116 -4.22 -45.04 -9.64
CA GLN A 116 -3.51 -46.33 -9.76
C GLN A 116 -4.38 -47.45 -10.36
N GLU A 117 -5.65 -47.54 -9.96
CA GLU A 117 -6.59 -48.54 -10.48
C GLU A 117 -6.95 -48.32 -11.96
N THR A 118 -6.78 -47.09 -12.46
CA THR A 118 -7.08 -46.72 -13.85
C THR A 118 -5.89 -46.92 -14.79
N GLY A 119 -4.71 -47.31 -14.26
CA GLY A 119 -3.49 -47.51 -15.05
C GLY A 119 -2.76 -46.21 -15.43
N GLN A 120 -3.32 -45.04 -15.11
CA GLN A 120 -2.68 -43.73 -15.28
C GLN A 120 -2.60 -43.01 -13.95
N VAL A 121 -1.40 -42.55 -13.61
CA VAL A 121 -1.16 -41.78 -12.40
C VAL A 121 -0.52 -40.46 -12.78
N THR A 122 -1.12 -39.37 -12.32
CA THR A 122 -0.50 -38.05 -12.39
C THR A 122 0.29 -37.83 -11.12
N ILE A 123 1.61 -37.75 -11.23
CA ILE A 123 2.45 -37.28 -10.13
C ILE A 123 2.69 -35.79 -10.38
N PRO A 124 2.35 -34.91 -9.43
CA PRO A 124 2.71 -33.51 -9.56
C PRO A 124 4.24 -33.42 -9.63
N VAL A 125 4.77 -33.11 -10.82
CA VAL A 125 6.17 -32.76 -10.97
C VAL A 125 6.24 -31.29 -10.60
N ILE A 126 6.56 -31.04 -9.33
CA ILE A 126 6.83 -29.67 -8.86
C ILE A 126 8.20 -29.33 -9.43
N PRO A 127 8.32 -28.41 -10.41
CA PRO A 127 9.64 -28.05 -10.90
C PRO A 127 10.42 -27.44 -9.73
N ILE A 128 11.64 -27.93 -9.48
CA ILE A 128 12.64 -27.23 -8.63
C ILE A 128 13.00 -25.85 -9.24
N THR A 129 12.40 -25.49 -10.38
CA THR A 129 12.69 -24.30 -11.16
C THR A 129 11.48 -23.39 -11.31
N GLY A 130 11.10 -22.72 -10.22
CA GLY A 130 10.49 -21.38 -10.31
C GLY A 130 11.38 -20.38 -11.08
N LEU A 131 12.62 -20.75 -11.36
CA LEU A 131 13.64 -20.05 -12.14
C LEU A 131 13.16 -19.64 -13.55
N SER A 132 12.42 -20.47 -14.29
CA SER A 132 11.95 -20.10 -15.64
C SER A 132 10.80 -19.09 -15.61
N GLU A 133 9.94 -19.16 -14.59
CA GLU A 133 8.84 -18.22 -14.39
C GLU A 133 9.38 -16.88 -13.82
N ASN A 134 10.34 -16.93 -12.89
CA ASN A 134 11.04 -15.77 -12.34
C ASN A 134 11.84 -15.01 -13.41
N LEU A 135 12.51 -15.70 -14.34
CA LEU A 135 13.18 -15.04 -15.48
C LEU A 135 12.18 -14.28 -16.37
N LYS A 136 10.98 -14.84 -16.61
CA LYS A 136 9.94 -14.17 -17.41
C LYS A 136 9.38 -12.92 -16.71
N GLN A 137 9.48 -12.81 -15.39
CA GLN A 137 9.04 -11.63 -14.62
C GLN A 137 9.95 -10.41 -14.81
N PHE A 138 11.20 -10.63 -15.23
CA PHE A 138 12.19 -9.58 -15.55
C PHE A 138 12.41 -9.48 -17.07
N ALA A 139 11.36 -9.76 -17.85
CA ALA A 139 11.38 -9.71 -19.29
C ALA A 139 10.38 -8.68 -19.81
N ASP A 140 10.89 -7.65 -20.46
CA ASP A 140 10.07 -6.68 -21.17
C ASP A 140 9.56 -7.27 -22.49
N PRO A 141 8.25 -7.29 -22.75
CA PRO A 141 7.73 -7.64 -24.07
C PRO A 141 8.12 -6.54 -25.06
N TYR A 142 8.75 -6.94 -26.17
CA TYR A 142 9.17 -6.03 -27.23
C TYR A 142 8.70 -6.56 -28.59
N THR A 143 8.22 -5.66 -29.45
CA THR A 143 7.84 -6.01 -30.84
C THR A 143 8.89 -5.45 -31.78
N VAL A 144 9.61 -6.34 -32.45
CA VAL A 144 10.73 -6.01 -33.34
C VAL A 144 10.27 -5.11 -34.47
N GLN A 145 10.94 -3.98 -34.65
CA GLN A 145 10.70 -3.02 -35.73
C GLN A 145 11.62 -3.29 -36.93
N TYR A 146 11.26 -2.72 -38.08
CA TYR A 146 12.10 -2.82 -39.28
C TYR A 146 13.42 -2.07 -39.06
N GLY A 147 14.54 -2.78 -39.14
CA GLY A 147 15.89 -2.24 -38.89
C GLY A 147 16.48 -2.58 -37.52
N ASP A 148 15.75 -3.32 -36.68
CA ASP A 148 16.26 -3.80 -35.39
C ASP A 148 17.17 -5.02 -35.53
N TRP A 149 18.13 -5.09 -34.63
CA TRP A 149 19.06 -6.21 -34.41
C TRP A 149 19.22 -6.41 -32.90
N ILE A 150 19.08 -7.66 -32.44
CA ILE A 150 19.04 -8.02 -31.01
C ILE A 150 20.28 -7.52 -30.27
N SER A 151 21.45 -7.64 -30.92
CA SER A 151 22.73 -7.18 -30.41
C SER A 151 22.68 -5.72 -29.96
N ARG A 152 22.05 -4.82 -30.71
CA ARG A 152 21.93 -3.41 -30.30
C ARG A 152 20.99 -3.23 -29.13
N LEU A 153 19.82 -3.88 -29.16
CA LEU A 153 18.83 -3.81 -28.08
C LEU A 153 19.42 -4.28 -26.75
N ILE A 154 20.26 -5.31 -26.78
CA ILE A 154 21.01 -5.77 -25.61
C ILE A 154 22.13 -4.80 -25.23
N SER A 155 22.86 -4.23 -26.19
CA SER A 155 23.94 -3.28 -25.90
C SER A 155 23.47 -1.97 -25.25
N GLU A 156 22.28 -1.49 -25.63
CA GLU A 156 21.66 -0.29 -25.05
C GLU A 156 21.31 -0.49 -23.56
N ARG A 157 21.02 -1.74 -23.16
CA ARG A 157 20.59 -2.10 -21.80
C ARG A 157 21.71 -2.66 -20.92
N PHE A 158 22.64 -3.41 -21.50
CA PHE A 158 23.65 -4.17 -20.76
C PHE A 158 25.08 -3.69 -20.99
N GLY A 159 25.28 -2.67 -21.82
CA GLY A 159 26.57 -2.02 -22.06
C GLY A 159 27.21 -2.41 -23.40
N ARG A 160 28.40 -1.87 -23.64
CA ARG A 160 29.10 -1.99 -24.93
C ARG A 160 29.27 -3.44 -25.39
N TYR A 161 29.21 -3.66 -26.70
CA TYR A 161 29.47 -4.95 -27.33
C TYR A 161 30.74 -5.62 -26.78
N GLY A 162 30.66 -6.92 -26.51
CA GLY A 162 31.78 -7.72 -26.01
C GLY A 162 32.09 -7.56 -24.51
N SER A 163 31.47 -6.61 -23.80
CA SER A 163 31.63 -6.49 -22.34
C SER A 163 30.98 -7.66 -21.60
N ASP A 164 31.40 -7.91 -20.36
CA ASP A 164 30.75 -8.90 -19.49
C ASP A 164 29.27 -8.61 -19.27
N GLY A 165 28.89 -7.33 -19.24
CA GLY A 165 27.50 -6.91 -19.19
C GLY A 165 26.73 -7.37 -20.43
N TYR A 166 27.24 -7.05 -21.61
CA TYR A 166 26.66 -7.45 -22.90
C TYR A 166 26.55 -8.97 -23.07
N ASN A 167 27.62 -9.72 -22.78
CA ASN A 167 27.62 -11.18 -22.89
C ASN A 167 26.64 -11.84 -21.90
N ARG A 168 26.41 -11.21 -20.75
CA ARG A 168 25.39 -11.62 -19.78
C ARG A 168 23.98 -11.30 -20.28
N GLY A 169 23.74 -10.11 -20.81
CA GLY A 169 22.46 -9.73 -21.42
C GLY A 169 22.07 -10.64 -22.58
N MET A 170 23.03 -11.04 -23.43
CA MET A 170 22.79 -11.95 -24.54
C MET A 170 22.45 -13.38 -24.07
N ARG A 171 23.05 -13.84 -22.96
CA ARG A 171 22.71 -15.13 -22.35
C ARG A 171 21.28 -15.14 -21.79
N LEU A 172 20.90 -14.09 -21.06
CA LEU A 172 19.55 -13.92 -20.55
C LEU A 172 18.52 -13.87 -21.68
N PHE A 173 18.83 -13.13 -22.75
CA PHE A 173 17.97 -13.06 -23.93
C PHE A 173 17.70 -14.45 -24.52
N LYS A 174 18.73 -15.29 -24.69
CA LYS A 174 18.57 -16.67 -25.19
C LYS A 174 17.73 -17.54 -24.25
N MET A 175 17.88 -17.40 -22.94
CA MET A 175 17.09 -18.14 -21.96
C MET A 175 15.61 -17.73 -21.95
N MET A 176 15.31 -16.45 -22.17
CA MET A 176 13.94 -15.91 -22.16
C MET A 176 13.19 -16.14 -23.47
N ASN A 177 13.91 -16.41 -24.57
CA ASN A 177 13.38 -16.63 -25.91
C ASN A 177 13.90 -17.97 -26.50
N PRO A 178 13.64 -19.12 -25.87
CA PRO A 178 14.12 -20.41 -26.36
C PRO A 178 13.59 -20.77 -27.76
N GLU A 179 12.48 -20.14 -28.18
CA GLU A 179 11.91 -20.27 -29.52
C GLU A 179 12.75 -19.59 -30.62
N ILE A 180 13.62 -18.63 -30.26
CA ILE A 180 14.51 -17.95 -31.21
C ILE A 180 15.76 -18.81 -31.41
N ARG A 181 15.76 -19.58 -32.49
CA ARG A 181 16.90 -20.45 -32.87
C ARG A 181 18.16 -19.65 -33.22
N ASP A 182 17.98 -18.48 -33.81
CA ASP A 182 19.08 -17.60 -34.23
C ASP A 182 18.76 -16.13 -33.90
N PRO A 183 19.41 -15.53 -32.87
CA PRO A 183 19.23 -14.13 -32.49
C PRO A 183 19.65 -13.13 -33.57
N ASP A 184 20.43 -13.54 -34.56
CA ASP A 184 20.86 -12.66 -35.66
C ASP A 184 19.81 -12.57 -36.78
N ASN A 185 18.74 -13.36 -36.71
CA ASN A 185 17.69 -13.43 -37.73
C ASN A 185 16.29 -13.37 -37.13
N VAL A 186 15.86 -12.17 -36.72
CA VAL A 186 14.53 -11.92 -36.16
C VAL A 186 13.69 -11.08 -37.12
N ARG A 187 12.40 -11.44 -37.27
CA ARG A 187 11.49 -10.78 -38.23
C ARG A 187 10.82 -9.55 -37.61
N ALA A 188 10.63 -8.50 -38.40
CA ALA A 188 9.80 -7.36 -38.02
C ALA A 188 8.37 -7.83 -37.67
N GLY A 189 7.84 -7.34 -36.56
CA GLY A 189 6.57 -7.76 -35.97
C GLY A 189 6.65 -8.97 -35.03
N ALA A 190 7.81 -9.63 -34.90
CA ALA A 190 8.00 -10.69 -33.93
C ALA A 190 7.96 -10.13 -32.49
N ARG A 191 7.27 -10.85 -31.59
CA ARG A 191 7.28 -10.55 -30.16
C ARG A 191 8.43 -11.29 -29.52
N ILE A 192 9.32 -10.54 -28.88
CA ILE A 192 10.48 -11.04 -28.16
C ILE A 192 10.44 -10.53 -26.71
N ARG A 193 11.20 -11.18 -25.85
CA ARG A 193 11.37 -10.85 -24.43
C ARG A 193 12.77 -10.28 -24.22
N LEU A 194 12.86 -9.00 -23.91
CA LEU A 194 14.14 -8.36 -23.62
C LEU A 194 14.41 -8.43 -22.10
N PRO A 195 15.60 -8.87 -21.67
CA PRO A 195 15.93 -8.89 -20.26
C PRO A 195 16.00 -7.47 -19.69
N ASP A 196 15.52 -7.30 -18.46
CA ASP A 196 15.65 -6.09 -17.67
C ASP A 196 17.02 -6.06 -16.95
N PRO A 197 17.82 -4.98 -17.05
CA PRO A 197 19.06 -4.81 -16.28
C PRO A 197 18.92 -4.97 -14.76
N GLU A 198 17.75 -4.71 -14.16
CA GLU A 198 17.47 -4.86 -12.72
C GLU A 198 17.65 -6.30 -12.21
N ILE A 199 17.65 -7.28 -13.12
CA ILE A 199 17.91 -8.68 -12.79
C ILE A 199 19.29 -8.88 -12.13
N LYS A 200 20.24 -7.96 -12.36
CA LYS A 200 21.59 -7.99 -11.79
C LYS A 200 21.62 -7.79 -10.27
N GLU A 201 20.57 -7.19 -9.70
CA GLU A 201 20.47 -6.89 -8.27
C GLU A 201 19.81 -8.03 -7.48
N LYS A 202 19.45 -9.14 -8.14
CA LYS A 202 18.78 -10.27 -7.51
C LYS A 202 19.78 -11.20 -6.82
N PRO A 203 19.50 -11.66 -5.58
CA PRO A 203 20.40 -12.55 -4.85
C PRO A 203 20.74 -13.86 -5.58
N TRP A 204 19.82 -14.37 -6.39
CA TRP A 204 19.97 -15.60 -7.17
C TRP A 204 20.65 -15.39 -8.55
N TYR A 205 20.92 -14.13 -8.94
CA TYR A 205 21.46 -13.82 -10.27
C TYR A 205 22.85 -14.43 -10.53
N SER A 206 23.69 -14.52 -9.50
CA SER A 206 24.99 -15.17 -9.57
C SER A 206 24.87 -16.65 -9.92
N ASP A 207 23.92 -17.35 -9.29
CA ASP A 207 23.75 -18.79 -9.43
C ASP A 207 23.28 -19.17 -10.84
N VAL A 208 22.39 -18.36 -11.41
CA VAL A 208 21.93 -18.49 -12.82
C VAL A 208 23.08 -18.27 -13.80
N MET A 209 23.98 -17.35 -13.49
CA MET A 209 25.14 -17.05 -14.34
C MET A 209 26.28 -18.04 -14.19
N ASP A 210 26.41 -18.68 -13.04
CA ASP A 210 27.45 -19.67 -12.75
C ASP A 210 27.10 -21.06 -13.29
N GLN A 211 25.82 -21.45 -13.30
CA GLN A 211 25.34 -22.66 -14.00
C GLN A 211 25.56 -22.59 -15.52
N ALA A 212 25.70 -21.39 -16.09
CA ALA A 212 25.87 -21.15 -17.52
C ALA A 212 27.34 -20.93 -17.97
N ARG A 213 28.34 -21.18 -17.11
CA ARG A 213 29.77 -21.05 -17.47
C ARG A 213 30.35 -22.38 -17.99
N PRO A 214 31.08 -22.38 -19.12
CA PRO A 214 32.13 -23.36 -19.36
C PRO A 214 33.27 -23.13 -18.36
N SER A 215 33.76 -24.19 -17.71
CA SER A 215 34.76 -24.12 -16.63
C SER A 215 36.10 -23.54 -17.09
N ALA A 216 36.58 -22.49 -16.41
CA ALA A 216 37.97 -22.08 -16.37
C ALA A 216 38.29 -21.32 -15.06
N ALA A 217 39.49 -21.57 -14.53
CA ALA A 217 39.99 -21.33 -13.18
C ALA A 217 40.26 -19.84 -12.81
N PRO A 218 40.46 -19.51 -11.52
CA PRO A 218 40.38 -18.15 -10.99
C PRO A 218 41.73 -17.42 -10.93
N ALA A 219 41.67 -16.08 -10.93
CA ALA A 219 42.78 -15.18 -10.64
C ALA A 219 42.23 -13.91 -9.92
N PRO A 220 43.07 -13.04 -9.32
CA PRO A 220 43.13 -12.86 -7.87
C PRO A 220 42.60 -11.50 -7.40
N SER A 221 42.37 -11.40 -6.09
CA SER A 221 41.94 -10.19 -5.39
C SER A 221 43.13 -9.30 -4.99
N ASP A 222 43.12 -8.04 -5.44
CA ASP A 222 43.94 -6.96 -4.88
C ASP A 222 43.02 -5.89 -4.24
N LYS A 223 43.24 -5.61 -2.96
CA LYS A 223 42.76 -4.40 -2.27
C LYS A 223 43.91 -3.84 -1.46
N ASP A 224 44.33 -2.63 -1.81
CA ASP A 224 45.13 -1.76 -0.94
C ASP A 224 44.72 -0.29 -1.17
N ASN A 225 44.23 0.36 -0.12
CA ASN A 225 44.87 1.50 0.53
C ASN A 225 43.86 2.36 1.31
N ALA A 226 44.05 2.38 2.62
CA ALA A 226 43.50 3.35 3.56
C ALA A 226 44.55 4.43 3.85
N VAL A 227 44.13 5.68 4.04
CA VAL A 227 44.99 6.79 4.47
C VAL A 227 44.48 7.37 5.81
N VAL A 228 45.47 7.57 6.67
CA VAL A 228 45.63 8.07 8.05
C VAL A 228 44.79 9.31 8.48
N PRO A 229 44.41 9.43 9.78
CA PRO A 229 43.83 10.64 10.38
C PRO A 229 44.85 11.53 11.10
N GLY A 230 44.62 12.85 11.09
CA GLY A 230 45.42 13.86 11.80
C GLY A 230 44.60 14.72 12.77
N ARG A 231 45.13 14.89 13.99
CA ARG A 231 44.68 15.71 15.13
C ARG A 231 44.50 17.20 14.81
N ALA A 232 43.62 17.89 15.55
CA ALA A 232 43.98 18.96 16.50
C ALA A 232 42.75 19.47 17.28
N ALA A 233 43.03 20.05 18.45
CA ALA A 233 42.11 20.39 19.53
C ALA A 233 41.65 21.86 19.51
N ASN A 234 40.71 22.14 20.43
CA ASN A 234 40.52 23.36 21.22
C ASN A 234 39.32 24.29 20.93
N ILE A 235 38.51 24.36 22.00
CA ILE A 235 37.42 25.24 22.48
C ILE A 235 38.04 26.61 22.86
N PRO A 236 37.36 27.80 22.86
CA PRO A 236 36.26 28.01 23.81
C PRO A 236 35.14 29.06 23.61
N ALA A 237 34.04 28.75 24.32
CA ALA A 237 33.22 29.55 25.24
C ALA A 237 32.34 30.71 24.74
N ASP A 238 31.05 30.38 24.63
CA ASP A 238 29.89 30.94 25.35
C ASP A 238 30.11 32.15 26.29
N ILE A 239 29.24 33.14 26.09
CA ILE A 239 28.86 34.20 27.02
C ILE A 239 27.37 33.98 27.35
N ILE A 240 27.06 33.92 28.65
CA ILE A 240 25.71 33.80 29.23
C ILE A 240 25.38 35.08 30.04
N GLU A 241 24.07 35.41 30.04
CA GLU A 241 23.32 36.25 31.00
C GLU A 241 23.56 37.77 30.95
N GLU A 242 22.61 38.67 31.24
CA GLU A 242 21.37 38.61 32.02
C GLU A 242 20.57 39.90 31.73
N SER A 243 19.25 39.92 31.89
CA SER A 243 18.49 41.16 32.14
C SER A 243 17.14 40.85 32.79
N GLN A 244 17.07 41.03 34.11
CA GLN A 244 15.85 40.97 34.93
C GLN A 244 15.20 42.35 35.10
N ASN A 245 13.87 42.31 35.16
CA ASN A 245 12.96 43.02 36.08
C ASN A 245 12.99 44.55 36.24
N ASN A 246 11.80 45.15 36.06
CA ASN A 246 11.30 46.08 37.08
C ASN A 246 9.77 46.10 37.16
N ALA A 247 9.25 45.91 38.36
CA ALA A 247 7.85 46.06 38.74
C ALA A 247 7.76 46.99 39.96
N LYS A 248 6.72 47.84 40.00
CA LYS A 248 6.12 48.56 41.16
C LYS A 248 5.04 49.49 40.56
N THR A 249 3.83 49.73 41.07
CA THR A 249 3.09 49.40 42.30
C THR A 249 1.64 49.88 42.09
N GLY A 250 0.64 49.15 42.61
CA GLY A 250 -0.77 49.52 42.55
C GLY A 250 -1.33 50.14 43.85
N ARG A 251 -2.51 50.76 43.73
CA ARG A 251 -3.57 50.78 44.75
C ARG A 251 -4.89 50.48 44.03
N PRO A 252 -5.68 49.46 44.41
CA PRO A 252 -6.95 49.19 43.76
C PRO A 252 -8.07 50.03 44.40
N SER A 253 -8.74 50.83 43.59
CA SER A 253 -10.09 51.29 43.88
C SER A 253 -11.05 50.13 43.60
N VAL A 254 -11.93 49.81 44.55
CA VAL A 254 -12.94 48.77 44.36
C VAL A 254 -13.96 49.29 43.34
N SER A 255 -13.79 48.88 42.09
CA SER A 255 -14.74 49.12 41.02
C SER A 255 -15.86 48.08 41.09
N VAL A 256 -17.11 48.54 41.06
CA VAL A 256 -18.26 47.67 40.80
C VAL A 256 -18.09 47.17 39.37
N GLN A 257 -17.56 45.96 39.22
CA GLN A 257 -17.30 45.33 37.93
C GLN A 257 -18.62 45.10 37.17
N TRP A 258 -18.81 45.89 36.11
CA TRP A 258 -20.01 45.86 35.27
C TRP A 258 -20.09 44.62 34.36
N PHE A 259 -18.94 44.03 34.03
CA PHE A 259 -18.83 42.65 33.57
C PHE A 259 -18.03 41.89 34.61
N ALA A 260 -18.48 40.68 34.99
CA ALA A 260 -17.75 39.88 35.98
C ALA A 260 -16.37 39.47 35.46
N ASP A 261 -16.22 39.35 34.14
CA ASP A 261 -14.95 39.03 33.49
C ASP A 261 -14.85 39.72 32.13
N LEU A 262 -14.06 40.80 32.04
CA LEU A 262 -13.75 41.46 30.77
C LEU A 262 -12.77 40.64 29.91
N SER A 263 -12.10 39.63 30.49
CA SER A 263 -11.17 38.77 29.75
C SER A 263 -11.89 37.94 28.70
N VAL A 264 -13.12 37.47 28.97
CA VAL A 264 -13.93 36.71 28.00
C VAL A 264 -14.22 37.54 26.74
N LEU A 265 -14.45 38.84 26.89
CA LEU A 265 -14.65 39.73 25.74
C LEU A 265 -13.36 39.94 24.95
N ALA A 266 -12.23 40.03 25.64
CA ALA A 266 -10.92 40.12 24.99
C ALA A 266 -10.57 38.83 24.23
N LYS A 267 -10.84 37.66 24.82
CA LYS A 267 -10.69 36.35 24.16
C LYS A 267 -11.56 36.23 22.91
N ALA A 268 -12.84 36.63 23.00
CA ALA A 268 -13.73 36.65 21.83
C ALA A 268 -13.20 37.60 20.74
N ALA A 269 -12.66 38.76 21.11
CA ALA A 269 -12.07 39.67 20.14
C ALA A 269 -10.83 39.07 19.48
N GLU A 270 -9.95 38.42 20.25
CA GLU A 270 -8.77 37.72 19.73
C GLU A 270 -9.13 36.57 18.79
N ILE A 271 -10.13 35.75 19.15
CA ILE A 271 -10.60 34.63 18.33
C ILE A 271 -11.09 35.10 16.95
N LEU A 272 -11.74 36.27 16.92
CA LEU A 272 -12.37 36.83 15.74
C LEU A 272 -11.49 37.84 14.98
N ASP A 273 -10.20 37.94 15.34
CA ASP A 273 -9.26 38.95 14.81
C ASP A 273 -9.82 40.40 14.89
N ALA A 274 -10.58 40.67 15.96
CA ALA A 274 -11.24 41.94 16.21
C ALA A 274 -10.49 42.78 17.25
N ARG A 275 -10.68 44.10 17.19
CA ARG A 275 -10.16 45.04 18.18
C ARG A 275 -11.19 45.25 19.28
N ILE A 276 -10.75 45.28 20.53
CA ILE A 276 -11.61 45.59 21.68
C ILE A 276 -11.20 46.90 22.35
N PHE A 277 -12.19 47.78 22.53
CA PHE A 277 -12.09 49.01 23.28
C PHE A 277 -12.85 48.84 24.60
N ASN A 278 -12.13 48.57 25.69
CA ASN A 278 -12.71 48.31 27.03
C ASN A 278 -12.21 49.26 28.13
N LYS A 279 -11.49 50.32 27.76
CA LYS A 279 -10.94 51.33 28.67
C LYS A 279 -11.09 52.72 28.06
N GLY A 280 -11.21 53.73 28.93
CA GLY A 280 -11.38 55.11 28.52
C GLY A 280 -12.85 55.51 28.36
N ARG A 281 -13.06 56.75 27.90
CA ARG A 281 -14.37 57.37 27.79
C ARG A 281 -14.48 58.15 26.49
N TYR A 282 -15.54 57.90 25.74
CA TYR A 282 -15.90 58.68 24.57
C TYR A 282 -16.94 59.74 24.94
N PHE A 283 -16.90 60.87 24.24
CA PHE A 283 -17.89 61.94 24.33
C PHE A 283 -18.45 62.21 22.93
N PHE A 284 -19.77 62.15 22.79
CA PHE A 284 -20.47 62.38 21.53
C PHE A 284 -21.28 63.67 21.64
N PRO A 285 -20.93 64.71 20.87
CA PRO A 285 -21.61 65.99 20.93
C PRO A 285 -23.11 65.89 20.62
N ARG A 286 -23.91 66.70 21.32
CA ARG A 286 -25.35 66.86 21.05
C ARG A 286 -25.70 68.32 20.89
N SER A 287 -26.59 68.63 19.95
CA SER A 287 -27.04 70.00 19.75
C SER A 287 -27.93 70.44 20.92
N GLY A 288 -27.49 71.43 21.69
CA GLY A 288 -28.26 72.01 22.80
C GLY A 288 -28.37 71.15 24.06
N GLU A 289 -27.75 69.97 24.09
CA GLU A 289 -27.71 69.05 25.23
C GLU A 289 -26.27 68.79 25.68
N ARG A 290 -26.09 68.17 26.85
CA ARG A 290 -24.75 67.69 27.27
C ARG A 290 -24.31 66.54 26.35
N ASP A 291 -23.01 66.48 26.10
CA ASP A 291 -22.41 65.37 25.36
C ASP A 291 -22.81 64.02 25.97
N LEU A 292 -23.16 63.07 25.11
CA LEU A 292 -23.33 61.69 25.52
C LEU A 292 -21.96 61.12 25.89
N SER A 293 -21.82 60.67 27.12
CA SER A 293 -20.60 60.04 27.58
C SER A 293 -20.72 58.51 27.59
N LEU A 294 -19.78 57.84 26.93
CA LEU A 294 -19.69 56.38 26.84
C LEU A 294 -18.47 55.89 27.62
N ASP A 295 -18.69 55.16 28.71
CA ASP A 295 -17.62 54.57 29.52
C ASP A 295 -17.31 53.15 29.06
N LEU A 296 -16.18 52.96 28.39
CA LEU A 296 -15.83 51.70 27.74
C LEU A 296 -15.57 50.54 28.73
N SER A 297 -15.34 50.85 30.02
CA SER A 297 -15.27 49.82 31.06
C SER A 297 -16.63 49.20 31.38
N LYS A 298 -17.72 49.90 31.04
CA LYS A 298 -19.11 49.46 31.23
C LYS A 298 -19.77 49.02 29.93
N THR A 299 -19.35 49.62 28.83
CA THR A 299 -19.90 49.35 27.50
C THR A 299 -18.76 49.22 26.49
N PRO A 300 -18.03 48.10 26.54
CA PRO A 300 -16.93 47.88 25.63
C PRO A 300 -17.44 47.82 24.19
N VAL A 301 -16.57 48.21 23.27
CA VAL A 301 -16.85 48.20 21.84
C VAL A 301 -15.90 47.22 21.17
N LEU A 302 -16.45 46.30 20.37
CA LEU A 302 -15.69 45.40 19.53
C LEU A 302 -15.75 45.91 18.09
N GLU A 303 -14.59 46.07 17.44
CA GLU A 303 -14.47 46.54 16.05
C GLU A 303 -13.88 45.41 15.20
N LEU A 304 -14.63 44.97 14.20
CA LEU A 304 -14.19 43.97 13.23
C LEU A 304 -13.22 44.59 12.22
N SER A 305 -12.49 43.74 11.51
CA SER A 305 -11.54 44.14 10.46
C SER A 305 -12.19 44.90 9.29
N ASP A 306 -13.49 44.68 9.04
CA ASP A 306 -14.28 45.40 8.04
C ASP A 306 -14.85 46.75 8.54
N GLY A 307 -14.53 47.15 9.77
CA GLY A 307 -14.93 48.41 10.38
C GLY A 307 -16.32 48.40 11.05
N ARG A 308 -17.04 47.27 11.05
CA ARG A 308 -18.28 47.12 11.83
C ARG A 308 -18.00 47.15 13.33
N LYS A 309 -18.90 47.79 14.09
CA LYS A 309 -18.73 47.99 15.53
C LYS A 309 -19.88 47.37 16.30
N PHE A 310 -19.55 46.63 17.36
CA PHE A 310 -20.49 46.04 18.30
C PHE A 310 -20.35 46.72 19.64
N LEU A 311 -21.36 47.51 20.02
CA LEU A 311 -21.49 48.02 21.37
C LEU A 311 -22.04 46.92 22.28
N LEU A 312 -21.19 46.44 23.18
CA LEU A 312 -21.54 45.37 24.11
C LEU A 312 -22.16 45.98 25.36
N THR A 313 -23.43 45.69 25.63
CA THR A 313 -24.15 46.31 26.75
C THR A 313 -25.16 45.38 27.39
N ARG A 314 -25.72 45.76 28.54
CA ARG A 314 -26.83 45.03 29.18
C ARG A 314 -28.17 45.62 28.75
N ARG A 315 -29.24 44.81 28.82
CA ARG A 315 -30.61 45.32 28.59
C ARG A 315 -30.84 46.51 29.55
N GLN A 316 -31.42 47.61 29.02
CA GLN A 316 -31.75 48.87 29.71
C GLN A 316 -30.65 49.96 29.77
N TRP A 317 -29.47 49.77 29.19
CA TRP A 317 -28.40 50.79 29.32
C TRP A 317 -28.48 51.95 28.32
N ILE A 318 -28.95 51.71 27.09
CA ILE A 318 -29.00 52.74 26.05
C ILE A 318 -30.45 53.05 25.67
N SER A 319 -30.83 54.33 25.71
CA SER A 319 -32.12 54.76 25.18
C SER A 319 -32.08 54.77 23.64
N PRO A 320 -33.23 54.64 22.95
CA PRO A 320 -33.26 54.76 21.48
C PRO A 320 -32.66 56.08 20.96
N GLY A 321 -32.85 57.18 21.71
CA GLY A 321 -32.26 58.49 21.38
C GLY A 321 -30.74 58.50 21.50
N ASP A 322 -30.19 57.88 22.55
CA ASP A 322 -28.74 57.76 22.71
C ASP A 322 -28.12 56.88 21.63
N GLN A 323 -28.82 55.80 21.25
CA GLN A 323 -28.39 54.91 20.17
C GLN A 323 -28.34 55.64 18.82
N ALA A 324 -29.35 56.48 18.52
CA ALA A 324 -29.36 57.29 17.30
C ALA A 324 -28.16 58.24 17.23
N VAL A 325 -27.80 58.88 18.35
CA VAL A 325 -26.59 59.74 18.44
C VAL A 325 -25.33 58.92 18.15
N LEU A 326 -25.18 57.74 18.77
CA LEU A 326 -24.01 56.89 18.51
C LEU A 326 -23.91 56.46 17.05
N GLN A 327 -25.02 56.12 16.39
CA GLN A 327 -25.05 55.68 15.00
C GLN A 327 -24.68 56.79 13.99
N VAL A 328 -24.88 58.06 14.34
CA VAL A 328 -24.43 59.20 13.53
C VAL A 328 -22.90 59.27 13.48
N TYR A 329 -22.24 59.09 14.62
CA TYR A 329 -20.78 59.17 14.73
C TYR A 329 -20.08 57.85 14.36
N TRP A 330 -20.70 56.72 14.68
CA TRP A 330 -20.21 55.37 14.37
C TRP A 330 -21.14 54.70 13.37
N ARG A 331 -20.78 54.83 12.10
CA ARG A 331 -21.45 54.10 11.00
C ARG A 331 -21.31 52.60 11.23
N ASN A 332 -22.37 51.85 10.95
CA ASN A 332 -22.44 50.39 11.14
C ASN A 332 -22.25 49.93 12.60
N LEU A 333 -22.77 50.72 13.55
CA LEU A 333 -22.85 50.33 14.95
C LEU A 333 -24.06 49.42 15.22
N GLU A 334 -23.78 48.20 15.66
CA GLU A 334 -24.76 47.26 16.20
C GLU A 334 -24.65 47.18 17.73
N VAL A 335 -25.79 47.00 18.40
CA VAL A 335 -25.84 46.83 19.86
C VAL A 335 -26.05 45.36 20.17
N LEU A 336 -25.11 44.74 20.89
CA LEU A 336 -25.23 43.37 21.36
C LEU A 336 -25.50 43.34 22.87
N PHE A 337 -26.63 42.75 23.25
CA PHE A 337 -27.02 42.61 24.64
C PHE A 337 -26.37 41.38 25.29
N VAL A 338 -25.38 41.60 26.15
CA VAL A 338 -24.55 40.57 26.77
C VAL A 338 -25.01 40.29 28.21
N PRO A 339 -25.13 39.02 28.64
CA PRO A 339 -25.46 38.67 30.02
C PRO A 339 -24.34 39.07 31.00
N ARG A 340 -24.60 38.97 32.31
CA ARG A 340 -23.64 39.38 33.36
C ARG A 340 -22.34 38.57 33.35
N GLN A 341 -22.44 37.29 33.01
CA GLN A 341 -21.34 36.33 32.90
C GLN A 341 -21.53 35.59 31.57
N PRO A 342 -21.14 36.19 30.43
CA PRO A 342 -21.24 35.51 29.15
C PRO A 342 -20.24 34.35 29.10
N ALA A 343 -20.69 33.19 28.62
CA ALA A 343 -19.77 32.15 28.18
C ALA A 343 -19.11 32.59 26.86
N LEU A 344 -17.85 32.19 26.65
CA LEU A 344 -17.12 32.48 25.41
C LEU A 344 -17.86 31.93 24.18
N THR A 345 -18.34 30.69 24.26
CA THR A 345 -19.12 30.03 23.20
C THR A 345 -20.38 30.83 22.85
N TRP A 346 -21.13 31.29 23.86
CA TRP A 346 -22.32 32.11 23.63
C TRP A 346 -22.01 33.42 22.88
N LEU A 347 -20.88 34.07 23.18
CA LEU A 347 -20.47 35.28 22.44
C LEU A 347 -20.17 34.95 20.98
N LEU A 348 -19.41 33.89 20.73
CA LEU A 348 -19.05 33.45 19.39
C LEU A 348 -20.30 33.06 18.57
N GLU A 349 -21.26 32.36 19.16
CA GLU A 349 -22.56 32.06 18.55
C GLU A 349 -23.33 33.31 18.11
N LYS A 350 -23.13 34.46 18.78
CA LYS A 350 -23.76 35.74 18.42
C LYS A 350 -22.94 36.57 17.44
N LEU A 351 -21.62 36.46 17.46
CA LEU A 351 -20.72 37.28 16.67
C LEU A 351 -20.32 36.62 15.33
N ILE A 352 -20.15 35.30 15.28
CA ILE A 352 -19.77 34.58 14.05
C ILE A 352 -20.80 34.77 12.92
N PRO A 353 -22.13 34.69 13.15
CA PRO A 353 -23.13 34.99 12.11
C PRO A 353 -23.12 36.45 11.63
N LYS A 354 -22.33 37.32 12.26
CA LYS A 354 -22.07 38.67 11.75
C LYS A 354 -20.90 38.65 10.79
N LEU A 355 -19.88 37.83 11.03
CA LEU A 355 -18.75 37.67 10.12
C LEU A 355 -19.17 36.97 8.83
N ASP A 356 -19.89 35.88 8.96
CA ASP A 356 -20.42 35.12 7.82
C ASP A 356 -21.94 35.33 7.71
N PRO A 357 -22.44 35.98 6.65
CA PRO A 357 -23.88 36.15 6.40
C PRO A 357 -24.65 34.84 6.29
N ASP A 358 -24.00 33.75 5.88
CA ASP A 358 -24.57 32.41 5.77
C ASP A 358 -24.52 31.65 7.12
N GLY A 359 -23.94 32.29 8.15
CA GLY A 359 -23.90 31.80 9.52
C GLY A 359 -22.70 30.88 9.79
N TYR A 360 -22.92 29.83 10.58
CA TYR A 360 -21.92 28.79 10.77
C TYR A 360 -22.58 27.42 10.74
N GLN A 361 -21.78 26.42 10.43
CA GLN A 361 -22.18 25.02 10.40
C GLN A 361 -21.38 24.24 11.44
N HIS A 362 -21.90 23.06 11.82
CA HIS A 362 -21.22 22.13 12.72
C HIS A 362 -20.59 20.96 11.98
N ARG A 363 -20.88 20.82 10.69
CA ARG A 363 -20.43 19.70 9.86
C ARG A 363 -20.11 20.18 8.46
N MET A 364 -18.97 19.76 7.93
CA MET A 364 -18.58 19.91 6.53
C MET A 364 -17.99 18.59 6.04
N GLU A 365 -18.16 18.29 4.76
CA GLU A 365 -17.64 17.07 4.14
C GLU A 365 -16.77 17.43 2.94
N ILE A 366 -15.64 16.74 2.81
CA ILE A 366 -14.68 16.90 1.74
C ILE A 366 -14.44 15.52 1.15
N GLU A 367 -14.74 15.38 -0.14
CA GLU A 367 -14.44 14.18 -0.91
C GLU A 367 -13.17 14.40 -1.73
N ASP A 368 -12.19 13.52 -1.58
CA ASP A 368 -10.90 13.61 -2.28
C ASP A 368 -10.48 12.24 -2.81
N LYS A 369 -10.69 12.03 -4.11
CA LYS A 369 -10.30 10.81 -4.83
C LYS A 369 -10.83 9.52 -4.17
N GLY A 370 -12.04 9.59 -3.62
CA GLY A 370 -12.71 8.48 -2.92
C GLY A 370 -12.47 8.42 -1.41
N LEU A 371 -11.61 9.29 -0.85
CA LEU A 371 -11.55 9.52 0.59
C LEU A 371 -12.69 10.43 1.02
N SER A 372 -13.43 10.08 2.07
CA SER A 372 -14.41 10.98 2.70
C SER A 372 -13.85 11.52 4.02
N THR A 373 -13.64 12.84 4.06
CA THR A 373 -13.24 13.55 5.27
C THR A 373 -14.43 14.36 5.79
N VAL A 374 -14.89 14.05 6.99
CA VAL A 374 -16.00 14.77 7.64
C VAL A 374 -15.45 15.57 8.81
N LEU A 375 -15.51 16.89 8.67
CA LEU A 375 -15.16 17.84 9.71
C LEU A 375 -16.38 18.05 10.60
N ARG A 376 -16.28 17.73 11.88
CA ARG A 376 -17.28 18.13 12.89
C ARG A 376 -16.64 19.14 13.82
N GLY A 377 -17.19 20.34 13.90
CA GLY A 377 -16.57 21.47 14.59
C GLY A 377 -17.56 22.25 15.41
N GLN A 378 -17.07 23.02 16.38
CA GLN A 378 -17.93 23.95 17.11
C GLN A 378 -18.43 25.06 16.18
N PHE A 379 -17.54 25.61 15.35
CA PHE A 379 -17.89 26.61 14.34
C PHE A 379 -17.14 26.35 13.04
N ILE A 380 -17.90 26.20 11.95
CA ILE A 380 -17.37 26.14 10.58
C ILE A 380 -18.02 27.28 9.80
N TYR A 381 -17.25 28.29 9.41
CA TYR A 381 -17.79 29.51 8.79
C TYR A 381 -16.78 30.16 7.84
N GLN A 382 -17.26 31.01 6.94
CA GLN A 382 -16.46 31.72 5.96
C GLN A 382 -16.55 33.24 6.21
N PRO A 383 -15.52 33.88 6.81
CA PRO A 383 -15.57 35.29 7.22
C PRO A 383 -15.88 36.27 6.08
N SER A 384 -15.56 35.90 4.84
CA SER A 384 -15.93 36.66 3.64
C SER A 384 -15.98 35.72 2.44
N LYS A 385 -16.94 35.93 1.54
CA LYS A 385 -17.08 35.11 0.32
C LYS A 385 -15.77 35.10 -0.47
N GLY A 386 -15.21 33.91 -0.67
CA GLY A 386 -13.96 33.70 -1.40
C GLY A 386 -12.70 33.68 -0.53
N GLN A 387 -12.82 33.84 0.79
CA GLN A 387 -11.74 33.52 1.74
C GLN A 387 -11.81 32.05 2.17
N ASP A 388 -10.76 31.57 2.84
CA ASP A 388 -10.73 30.22 3.40
C ASP A 388 -11.87 30.00 4.41
N THR A 389 -12.37 28.77 4.45
CA THR A 389 -13.31 28.35 5.48
C THR A 389 -12.55 28.19 6.79
N ILE A 390 -13.04 28.82 7.86
CA ILE A 390 -12.47 28.67 9.19
C ILE A 390 -13.13 27.47 9.88
N TYR A 391 -12.31 26.50 10.30
CA TYR A 391 -12.70 25.40 11.17
C TYR A 391 -12.19 25.71 12.59
N LEU A 392 -13.08 26.22 13.44
CA LEU A 392 -12.77 26.70 14.79
C LEU A 392 -13.26 25.71 15.86
N ASN A 393 -12.36 25.35 16.76
CA ASN A 393 -12.70 24.62 17.98
C ASN A 393 -12.09 25.28 19.21
N ILE A 394 -12.81 25.15 20.34
CA ILE A 394 -12.37 25.58 21.65
C ILE A 394 -12.32 24.37 22.57
N PHE A 395 -11.19 24.14 23.24
CA PHE A 395 -11.04 22.99 24.13
C PHE A 395 -10.20 23.31 25.35
N SER A 396 -10.39 22.52 26.41
CA SER A 396 -9.75 22.71 27.71
C SER A 396 -8.40 22.01 27.86
N ASP A 397 -7.96 21.29 26.83
CA ASP A 397 -6.74 20.48 26.86
C ASP A 397 -5.96 20.67 25.53
N PRO A 398 -4.71 21.15 25.57
CA PRO A 398 -3.86 21.29 24.39
C PRO A 398 -3.63 20.00 23.60
N GLU A 399 -3.71 18.82 24.23
CA GLU A 399 -3.56 17.53 23.54
C GLU A 399 -4.72 17.21 22.59
N MET A 400 -5.84 17.95 22.70
CA MET A 400 -6.98 17.87 21.78
C MET A 400 -6.74 18.58 20.43
N LYS A 401 -5.53 19.13 20.22
CA LYS A 401 -5.18 19.83 18.99
C LYS A 401 -5.32 18.93 17.76
N THR A 402 -5.69 19.56 16.66
CA THR A 402 -5.67 18.94 15.35
C THR A 402 -4.21 18.66 14.96
N PRO A 403 -3.85 17.43 14.54
CA PRO A 403 -2.50 17.11 14.14
C PRO A 403 -2.04 17.96 12.95
N GLU A 404 -0.77 18.36 12.95
CA GLU A 404 -0.17 19.20 11.90
C GLU A 404 -0.35 18.66 10.47
N PRO A 405 -0.18 17.35 10.20
CA PRO A 405 -0.45 16.84 8.86
C PRO A 405 -1.92 17.02 8.45
N VAL A 406 -2.86 16.87 9.38
CA VAL A 406 -4.30 17.06 9.11
C VAL A 406 -4.60 18.55 8.86
N CYS A 407 -3.95 19.47 9.57
CA CYS A 407 -4.05 20.90 9.28
C CYS A 407 -3.55 21.22 7.86
N ALA A 408 -2.37 20.73 7.47
CA ALA A 408 -1.82 20.93 6.12
C ALA A 408 -2.73 20.35 5.01
N TYR A 409 -3.38 19.20 5.28
CA TYR A 409 -4.36 18.62 4.37
C TYR A 409 -5.54 19.56 4.16
N LEU A 410 -6.09 20.12 5.25
CA LEU A 410 -7.24 21.01 5.20
C LEU A 410 -6.91 22.37 4.57
N GLU A 411 -5.74 22.93 4.87
CA GLU A 411 -5.28 24.21 4.30
C GLU A 411 -5.17 24.15 2.77
N SER A 412 -4.65 23.05 2.23
CA SER A 412 -4.60 22.83 0.78
C SER A 412 -5.98 22.62 0.12
N ARG A 413 -7.05 22.55 0.91
CA ARG A 413 -8.46 22.57 0.47
C ARG A 413 -9.18 23.86 0.89
N ALA A 414 -8.44 24.93 1.17
CA ALA A 414 -8.94 26.24 1.59
C ALA A 414 -9.76 26.17 2.89
N VAL A 415 -9.36 25.29 3.82
CA VAL A 415 -9.90 25.22 5.18
C VAL A 415 -8.80 25.53 6.19
N THR A 416 -8.88 26.67 6.86
CA THR A 416 -7.94 27.06 7.92
C THR A 416 -8.40 26.47 9.25
N VAL A 417 -7.55 25.64 9.86
CA VAL A 417 -7.80 25.11 11.21
C VAL A 417 -7.40 26.14 12.26
N ARG A 418 -8.31 26.47 13.17
CA ARG A 418 -8.07 27.38 14.28
C ARG A 418 -8.48 26.72 15.59
N ASP A 419 -7.48 26.25 16.33
CA ASP A 419 -7.68 25.56 17.58
C ASP A 419 -7.32 26.48 18.76
N TRP A 420 -8.32 26.80 19.59
CA TRP A 420 -8.19 27.65 20.76
C TRP A 420 -8.21 26.81 22.04
N VAL A 421 -7.18 26.98 22.88
CA VAL A 421 -7.15 26.37 24.22
C VAL A 421 -7.72 27.33 25.23
N GLU A 422 -8.59 26.82 26.10
CA GLU A 422 -9.22 27.52 27.20
C GLU A 422 -8.99 26.74 28.50
N THR A 423 -7.87 27.01 29.19
CA THR A 423 -7.62 26.49 30.55
C THR A 423 -7.70 27.61 31.60
N PRO A 424 -7.85 27.26 32.90
CA PRO A 424 -7.78 28.25 33.98
C PRO A 424 -6.44 29.01 34.05
N GLU A 425 -5.36 28.41 33.55
CA GLU A 425 -3.99 28.91 33.66
C GLU A 425 -3.53 29.64 32.40
N LYS A 426 -4.01 29.20 31.22
CA LYS A 426 -3.61 29.74 29.93
C LYS A 426 -4.76 29.62 28.92
N SER A 427 -5.00 30.70 28.19
CA SER A 427 -5.88 30.69 27.02
C SER A 427 -5.13 31.26 25.83
N GLY A 428 -5.39 30.74 24.64
CA GLY A 428 -4.77 31.24 23.42
C GLY A 428 -4.79 30.24 22.27
N TRP A 429 -4.33 30.72 21.12
CA TRP A 429 -4.15 29.92 19.93
C TRP A 429 -3.08 28.84 20.11
N ILE A 430 -3.37 27.65 19.62
CA ILE A 430 -2.34 26.66 19.34
C ILE A 430 -1.68 27.01 18.01
N LEU A 431 -0.36 27.12 18.03
CA LEU A 431 0.42 27.21 16.79
C LEU A 431 0.49 25.81 16.17
N HIS A 432 0.02 25.71 14.94
CA HIS A 432 0.26 24.53 14.09
C HIS A 432 1.42 24.88 13.17
N ASP A 433 2.51 24.12 13.28
CA ASP A 433 3.58 24.22 12.28
C ASP A 433 3.17 23.39 11.06
N THR A 434 2.65 24.06 10.04
CA THR A 434 2.23 23.40 8.78
C THR A 434 3.35 23.33 7.75
N GLU A 435 4.56 23.80 8.09
CA GLU A 435 5.74 23.62 7.25
C GLU A 435 6.02 22.12 7.09
N PRO A 436 6.31 21.64 5.86
CA PRO A 436 6.62 20.25 5.64
C PRO A 436 7.93 19.91 6.35
N SER A 437 7.83 19.20 7.47
CA SER A 437 8.99 18.63 8.16
C SER A 437 9.92 17.94 7.16
N ASN A 438 11.22 18.21 7.27
CA ASN A 438 12.28 17.52 6.52
C ASN A 438 12.39 16.02 6.86
N ALA A 439 11.47 15.49 7.66
CA ALA A 439 11.34 14.07 7.97
C ALA A 439 11.21 13.21 6.71
N ARG A 440 11.65 11.96 6.86
CA ARG A 440 11.58 10.93 5.82
C ARG A 440 10.14 10.83 5.31
N ARG A 441 9.97 10.92 3.99
CA ARG A 441 8.64 10.85 3.37
C ARG A 441 8.07 9.44 3.55
N PRO A 442 6.89 9.26 4.17
CA PRO A 442 6.27 7.95 4.24
C PRO A 442 5.92 7.48 2.83
N GLU A 443 6.26 6.23 2.54
CA GLU A 443 5.97 5.58 1.27
C GLU A 443 4.69 4.76 1.39
N SER A 444 3.86 4.79 0.34
CA SER A 444 2.70 3.92 0.18
C SER A 444 2.93 3.03 -1.04
N PRO A 445 3.59 1.86 -0.90
CA PRO A 445 3.82 0.96 -2.02
C PRO A 445 2.49 0.56 -2.66
N ALA A 446 2.46 0.51 -4.00
CA ALA A 446 1.31 0.06 -4.75
C ALA A 446 1.46 -1.41 -5.15
N VAL A 447 0.46 -2.23 -4.82
CA VAL A 447 0.42 -3.67 -5.11
C VAL A 447 -0.77 -3.94 -6.01
N GLN A 448 -0.55 -4.72 -7.08
CA GLN A 448 -1.63 -5.17 -7.95
C GLN A 448 -2.35 -6.35 -7.31
N THR A 449 -3.68 -6.37 -7.29
CA THR A 449 -4.50 -7.47 -6.72
C THR A 449 -4.16 -8.83 -7.34
N ARG A 450 -3.76 -8.85 -8.61
CA ARG A 450 -3.34 -10.05 -9.34
C ARG A 450 -2.03 -10.68 -8.85
N ARG A 451 -1.35 -10.08 -7.88
CA ARG A 451 -0.09 -10.55 -7.28
C ARG A 451 -0.29 -10.83 -5.79
N PRO A 452 -0.99 -11.93 -5.44
CA PRO A 452 -1.24 -12.29 -4.05
C PRO A 452 0.06 -12.47 -3.26
N ASP A 453 1.11 -12.99 -3.91
CA ASP A 453 2.45 -13.15 -3.37
C ASP A 453 3.04 -11.84 -2.82
N ARG A 454 2.90 -10.74 -3.56
CA ARG A 454 3.41 -9.43 -3.16
C ARG A 454 2.58 -8.84 -2.03
N LEU A 455 1.26 -9.01 -2.08
CA LEU A 455 0.34 -8.51 -1.05
C LEU A 455 0.62 -9.19 0.29
N VAL A 456 0.62 -10.52 0.31
CA VAL A 456 0.86 -11.32 1.52
C VAL A 456 2.21 -10.97 2.11
N ARG A 457 3.29 -10.98 1.31
CA ARG A 457 4.64 -10.65 1.80
C ARG A 457 4.69 -9.26 2.44
N LEU A 458 4.21 -8.23 1.74
CA LEU A 458 4.26 -6.87 2.26
C LEU A 458 3.40 -6.71 3.52
N LEU A 459 2.22 -7.32 3.56
CA LEU A 459 1.32 -7.28 4.70
C LEU A 459 1.98 -7.92 5.93
N VAL A 460 2.43 -9.17 5.83
CA VAL A 460 2.97 -9.92 6.97
C VAL A 460 4.30 -9.32 7.46
N GLU A 461 5.17 -8.85 6.55
CA GLU A 461 6.41 -8.14 6.93
C GLU A 461 6.09 -6.85 7.71
N LYS A 462 5.08 -6.09 7.29
CA LYS A 462 4.65 -4.86 7.98
C LYS A 462 3.97 -5.14 9.32
N LEU A 463 3.25 -6.27 9.42
CA LEU A 463 2.70 -6.77 10.69
C LEU A 463 3.78 -7.36 11.61
N GLY A 464 5.02 -7.51 11.14
CA GLY A 464 6.17 -7.91 11.95
C GLY A 464 6.56 -9.38 11.86
N TYR A 465 5.90 -10.16 11.01
CA TYR A 465 6.26 -11.54 10.75
C TYR A 465 7.47 -11.64 9.82
N THR A 466 8.18 -12.75 9.91
CA THR A 466 9.28 -13.06 8.99
C THR A 466 8.75 -13.88 7.82
N TYR A 467 9.07 -13.45 6.60
CA TYR A 467 8.66 -14.13 5.38
C TYR A 467 9.89 -14.45 4.52
N HIS A 468 10.00 -15.71 4.08
CA HIS A 468 11.06 -16.19 3.22
C HIS A 468 10.48 -16.73 1.91
N GLU A 469 10.95 -16.20 0.78
CA GLU A 469 10.53 -16.65 -0.55
C GLU A 469 11.37 -17.84 -1.02
N ASN A 470 10.75 -18.77 -1.75
CA ASN A 470 11.41 -19.89 -2.44
C ASN A 470 12.29 -20.78 -1.53
N VAL A 471 11.82 -21.08 -0.33
CA VAL A 471 12.45 -22.06 0.56
C VAL A 471 12.30 -23.46 -0.02
N GLU A 472 13.41 -24.19 -0.15
CA GLU A 472 13.40 -25.58 -0.59
C GLU A 472 12.85 -26.47 0.54
N VAL A 473 11.75 -27.16 0.27
CA VAL A 473 11.14 -28.14 1.16
C VAL A 473 11.27 -29.53 0.58
N CYS A 474 11.65 -30.49 1.43
CA CYS A 474 11.80 -31.90 1.09
C CYS A 474 10.78 -32.72 1.87
N PHE A 475 9.94 -33.50 1.19
CA PHE A 475 8.94 -34.33 1.84
C PHE A 475 8.74 -35.67 1.13
N PRO A 476 8.38 -36.72 1.87
CA PRO A 476 8.06 -38.01 1.29
C PRO A 476 6.68 -37.98 0.60
N TYR A 477 6.61 -38.43 -0.65
CA TYR A 477 5.36 -38.56 -1.40
C TYR A 477 5.36 -39.87 -2.20
N ALA A 478 4.38 -40.75 -1.94
CA ALA A 478 4.26 -42.06 -2.60
C ALA A 478 5.57 -42.87 -2.64
N GLY A 479 6.38 -42.76 -1.58
CA GLY A 479 7.68 -43.41 -1.45
C GLY A 479 8.86 -42.69 -2.12
N PHE A 480 8.63 -41.63 -2.89
CA PHE A 480 9.65 -40.74 -3.43
C PHE A 480 10.00 -39.64 -2.43
N GLN A 481 11.24 -39.12 -2.51
CA GLN A 481 11.59 -37.85 -1.89
C GLN A 481 11.36 -36.74 -2.91
N VAL A 482 10.39 -35.88 -2.64
CA VAL A 482 10.04 -34.75 -3.50
C VAL A 482 10.69 -33.49 -2.94
N ARG A 483 11.25 -32.68 -3.84
CA ARG A 483 11.78 -31.35 -3.54
C ARG A 483 10.89 -30.33 -4.21
N ALA A 484 10.43 -29.34 -3.45
CA ALA A 484 9.61 -28.24 -3.93
C ALA A 484 10.17 -26.92 -3.40
N ALA A 485 9.92 -25.82 -4.13
CA ALA A 485 10.11 -24.49 -3.59
C ALA A 485 8.76 -23.98 -3.07
N ALA A 486 8.73 -23.48 -1.83
CA ALA A 486 7.54 -22.92 -1.21
C ALA A 486 7.91 -21.62 -0.47
N ASN A 487 6.92 -20.80 -0.11
CA ASN A 487 7.18 -19.62 0.70
C ASN A 487 6.95 -19.95 2.17
N LEU A 488 7.79 -19.45 3.06
CA LEU A 488 7.75 -19.76 4.48
C LEU A 488 7.40 -18.51 5.27
N LEU A 489 6.35 -18.60 6.07
CA LEU A 489 5.94 -17.61 7.06
C LEU A 489 6.29 -18.12 8.46
N SER A 490 7.11 -17.37 9.20
CA SER A 490 7.46 -17.69 10.58
C SER A 490 6.55 -16.97 11.56
N LEU A 491 5.86 -17.73 12.42
CA LEU A 491 4.88 -17.26 13.41
C LEU A 491 5.48 -17.08 14.81
N GLY A 492 6.80 -17.23 14.94
CA GLY A 492 7.50 -17.28 16.23
C GLY A 492 7.36 -18.62 16.95
N GLN A 493 8.17 -18.82 18.00
CA GLN A 493 8.18 -20.04 18.85
C GLN A 493 8.21 -21.38 18.08
N ASN A 494 9.00 -21.47 17.00
CA ASN A 494 9.12 -22.65 16.12
C ASN A 494 7.83 -23.05 15.38
N ALA A 495 6.82 -22.17 15.31
CA ALA A 495 5.69 -22.35 14.42
C ALA A 495 6.02 -21.76 13.05
N GLU A 496 6.03 -22.62 12.05
CA GLU A 496 6.33 -22.29 10.66
C GLU A 496 5.17 -22.76 9.77
N MET A 497 4.80 -21.90 8.83
CA MET A 497 3.76 -22.18 7.87
C MET A 497 4.27 -21.98 6.45
N LEU A 498 3.92 -22.89 5.56
CA LEU A 498 4.18 -22.76 4.13
C LEU A 498 3.01 -22.05 3.45
N ILE A 499 3.30 -21.07 2.61
CA ILE A 499 2.32 -20.39 1.78
C ILE A 499 2.52 -20.82 0.33
N ASP A 500 1.48 -21.46 -0.21
CA ASP A 500 1.41 -21.95 -1.57
C ASP A 500 0.49 -21.05 -2.40
N TYR A 501 0.97 -20.62 -3.57
CA TYR A 501 0.18 -19.79 -4.49
C TYR A 501 -0.42 -20.60 -5.66
N GLY A 502 -0.71 -21.88 -5.44
CA GLY A 502 -1.25 -22.82 -6.43
C GLY A 502 -0.20 -23.66 -7.16
N ASP A 503 1.03 -23.70 -6.64
CA ASP A 503 2.12 -24.52 -7.16
C ASP A 503 2.01 -25.97 -6.66
N LEU A 504 1.48 -26.18 -5.45
CA LEU A 504 1.23 -27.50 -4.89
C LEU A 504 -0.12 -28.06 -5.39
N GLN A 505 -0.06 -29.24 -6.04
CA GLN A 505 -1.24 -29.89 -6.64
C GLN A 505 -1.42 -31.32 -6.15
N GLY A 506 -2.64 -31.86 -6.32
CA GLY A 506 -2.99 -33.21 -5.89
C GLY A 506 -2.85 -33.37 -4.38
N ASP A 507 -2.36 -34.53 -3.94
CA ASP A 507 -2.23 -34.87 -2.52
C ASP A 507 -0.91 -34.34 -1.90
N ALA A 508 -0.23 -33.39 -2.57
CA ALA A 508 1.06 -32.86 -2.15
C ALA A 508 0.96 -32.06 -0.83
N VAL A 509 -0.13 -31.30 -0.65
CA VAL A 509 -0.40 -30.54 0.57
C VAL A 509 -0.51 -31.50 1.76
N ASP A 510 -1.39 -32.50 1.67
CA ASP A 510 -1.56 -33.53 2.70
C ASP A 510 -0.25 -34.25 3.04
N ALA A 511 0.61 -34.48 2.05
CA ALA A 511 1.91 -35.12 2.25
C ALA A 511 2.90 -34.21 2.98
N ILE A 512 2.92 -32.92 2.68
CA ILE A 512 3.71 -31.92 3.41
C ILE A 512 3.19 -31.78 4.83
N GLU A 513 1.87 -31.72 5.03
CA GLU A 513 1.27 -31.59 6.36
C GLU A 513 1.59 -32.76 7.29
N LYS A 514 1.69 -33.99 6.74
CA LYS A 514 2.16 -35.17 7.48
C LYS A 514 3.61 -35.05 7.98
N THR A 515 4.42 -34.14 7.43
CA THR A 515 5.78 -33.85 7.93
C THR A 515 5.80 -32.86 9.10
N GLY A 516 4.64 -32.26 9.43
CA GLY A 516 4.49 -31.34 10.56
C GLY A 516 4.44 -29.85 10.16
N PHE A 517 4.62 -29.51 8.88
CA PHE A 517 4.36 -28.17 8.38
C PHE A 517 2.86 -27.91 8.28
N GLN A 518 2.43 -26.67 8.53
CA GLN A 518 1.10 -26.23 8.11
C GLN A 518 1.20 -25.59 6.72
N VAL A 519 0.19 -25.77 5.87
CA VAL A 519 0.18 -25.20 4.52
C VAL A 519 -1.06 -24.32 4.35
N LEU A 520 -0.84 -23.06 3.95
CA LEU A 520 -1.89 -22.14 3.54
C LEU A 520 -1.87 -21.99 2.02
N GLN A 521 -2.95 -22.41 1.36
CA GLN A 521 -3.11 -22.28 -0.09
C GLN A 521 -3.89 -21.02 -0.46
N ILE A 522 -3.26 -20.14 -1.23
CA ILE A 522 -3.85 -18.92 -1.77
C ILE A 522 -3.92 -19.07 -3.29
N GLN A 523 -5.12 -19.11 -3.87
CA GLN A 523 -5.26 -19.34 -5.29
C GLN A 523 -4.92 -18.10 -6.14
N PRO A 524 -4.32 -18.29 -7.33
CA PRO A 524 -4.17 -17.22 -8.30
C PRO A 524 -5.52 -16.59 -8.66
N GLY A 525 -5.70 -15.32 -8.33
CA GLY A 525 -6.94 -14.59 -8.58
C GLY A 525 -7.90 -14.52 -7.40
N ASN A 526 -7.52 -14.99 -6.21
CA ASN A 526 -8.24 -14.59 -5.01
C ASN A 526 -8.21 -13.05 -4.87
N GLU A 527 -9.38 -12.48 -4.57
CA GLU A 527 -9.49 -11.06 -4.25
C GLU A 527 -8.88 -10.78 -2.86
N PRO A 528 -8.43 -9.55 -2.59
CA PRO A 528 -7.79 -9.18 -1.32
C PRO A 528 -8.56 -9.65 -0.08
N ASP A 529 -9.88 -9.48 -0.07
CA ASP A 529 -10.75 -9.80 1.06
C ASP A 529 -10.67 -11.28 1.44
N ALA A 530 -10.67 -12.16 0.44
CA ALA A 530 -10.54 -13.61 0.65
C ALA A 530 -9.13 -13.99 1.17
N ILE A 531 -8.10 -13.31 0.68
CA ILE A 531 -6.72 -13.49 1.18
C ILE A 531 -6.62 -13.04 2.63
N LEU A 532 -7.25 -11.92 2.98
CA LEU A 532 -7.27 -11.39 4.34
C LEU A 532 -8.04 -12.29 5.29
N GLU A 533 -9.18 -12.83 4.87
CA GLU A 533 -9.96 -13.81 5.65
C GLU A 533 -9.11 -15.05 5.97
N GLN A 534 -8.47 -15.63 4.95
CA GLN A 534 -7.57 -16.78 5.11
C GLN A 534 -6.38 -16.50 6.05
N LEU A 535 -5.75 -15.33 5.91
CA LEU A 535 -4.67 -14.92 6.80
C LEU A 535 -5.18 -14.59 8.21
N GLY A 536 -6.37 -14.02 8.33
CA GLY A 536 -7.02 -13.66 9.58
C GLY A 536 -7.30 -14.88 10.45
N ASP A 537 -7.80 -15.96 9.85
CA ASP A 537 -8.08 -17.24 10.53
C ASP A 537 -6.80 -17.88 11.10
N VAL A 538 -5.70 -17.78 10.35
CA VAL A 538 -4.42 -18.39 10.72
C VAL A 538 -3.66 -17.54 11.73
N LEU A 539 -3.58 -16.24 11.49
CA LEU A 539 -2.72 -15.31 12.24
C LEU A 539 -3.49 -14.57 13.34
N ASN A 540 -4.78 -14.87 13.51
CA ASN A 540 -5.69 -14.20 14.45
C ASN A 540 -5.66 -12.67 14.28
N LEU A 541 -5.79 -12.21 13.03
CA LEU A 541 -5.77 -10.79 12.69
C LEU A 541 -7.14 -10.15 12.95
N GLU A 542 -7.14 -8.92 13.44
CA GLU A 542 -8.34 -8.08 13.51
C GLU A 542 -8.43 -7.27 12.22
N ILE A 543 -9.49 -7.50 11.43
CA ILE A 543 -9.73 -6.83 10.15
C ILE A 543 -10.96 -5.92 10.29
N MET A 544 -10.80 -4.66 9.86
CA MET A 544 -11.88 -3.68 9.81
C MET A 544 -12.04 -3.17 8.38
N ASP A 545 -13.23 -3.36 7.82
CA ASP A 545 -13.62 -2.84 6.51
C ASP A 545 -13.91 -1.34 6.57
N ASP A 546 -13.48 -0.62 5.53
CA ASP A 546 -13.63 0.81 5.32
C ASP A 546 -13.40 1.63 6.61
N PRO A 547 -12.20 1.53 7.22
CA PRO A 547 -11.90 2.08 8.53
C PRO A 547 -12.15 3.59 8.61
N ILE A 548 -12.70 4.03 9.75
CA ILE A 548 -12.90 5.43 10.08
C ILE A 548 -11.90 5.86 11.16
N PHE A 549 -11.00 6.75 10.79
CA PHE A 549 -9.98 7.32 11.68
C PHE A 549 -10.46 8.64 12.29
N TRP A 550 -10.31 8.78 13.60
CA TRP A 550 -10.58 10.02 14.33
C TRP A 550 -9.28 10.77 14.54
N MET A 551 -9.17 11.96 13.94
CA MET A 551 -7.88 12.60 13.71
C MET A 551 -7.24 13.19 14.95
N ALA A 552 -8.04 13.64 15.92
CA ALA A 552 -7.54 14.25 17.15
C ALA A 552 -8.02 13.47 18.39
N ASN A 553 -7.30 13.61 19.51
CA ASN A 553 -7.69 13.02 20.80
C ASN A 553 -8.82 13.84 21.47
N ARG A 554 -10.00 13.91 20.84
CA ARG A 554 -11.13 14.72 21.32
C ARG A 554 -12.50 14.11 21.00
N PRO A 555 -13.59 14.55 21.66
CA PRO A 555 -14.92 14.00 21.46
C PRO A 555 -15.35 13.99 19.99
N ARG A 556 -15.93 12.88 19.52
CA ARG A 556 -16.31 12.65 18.11
C ARG A 556 -17.18 13.76 17.50
N ILE A 557 -18.01 14.40 18.31
CA ILE A 557 -18.91 15.50 17.88
C ILE A 557 -18.16 16.79 17.48
N HIS A 558 -16.90 16.94 17.87
CA HIS A 558 -16.03 18.07 17.51
C HIS A 558 -14.74 17.59 16.85
N ASN A 559 -14.76 16.41 16.21
CA ASN A 559 -13.57 15.79 15.64
C ASN A 559 -13.67 15.65 14.13
N ILE A 560 -12.52 15.52 13.48
CA ILE A 560 -12.40 15.24 12.06
C ILE A 560 -12.34 13.72 11.93
N SER A 561 -13.18 13.15 11.06
CA SER A 561 -13.10 11.74 10.71
C SER A 561 -12.68 11.58 9.26
N LEU A 562 -11.80 10.61 8.98
CA LEU A 562 -11.47 10.17 7.63
C LEU A 562 -11.92 8.73 7.46
N GLN A 563 -12.75 8.49 6.46
CA GLN A 563 -13.04 7.15 5.99
C GLN A 563 -12.10 6.83 4.83
N VAL A 564 -11.39 5.70 4.93
CA VAL A 564 -10.51 5.21 3.87
C VAL A 564 -11.08 3.92 3.31
N PRO A 565 -11.50 3.88 2.03
CA PRO A 565 -11.93 2.64 1.40
C PRO A 565 -10.83 1.57 1.40
N GLY A 566 -11.13 0.40 1.94
CA GLY A 566 -10.19 -0.71 2.08
C GLY A 566 -10.21 -1.36 3.46
N PHE A 567 -9.07 -1.84 3.95
CA PHE A 567 -8.99 -2.66 5.16
C PHE A 567 -7.96 -2.13 6.14
N LEU A 568 -8.31 -2.03 7.42
CA LEU A 568 -7.33 -1.90 8.49
C LEU A 568 -7.08 -3.28 9.10
N VAL A 569 -5.86 -3.77 8.98
CA VAL A 569 -5.44 -5.07 9.50
C VAL A 569 -4.55 -4.86 10.72
N SER A 570 -4.92 -5.46 11.84
CA SER A 570 -4.22 -5.30 13.12
C SER A 570 -3.75 -6.66 13.65
N SER A 571 -2.51 -6.70 14.13
CA SER A 571 -1.92 -7.87 14.79
C SER A 571 -1.52 -7.52 16.22
N ARG A 572 -1.87 -8.40 17.18
CA ARG A 572 -1.50 -8.30 18.59
C ARG A 572 -0.42 -9.33 18.94
N GLU A 573 0.76 -9.21 18.35
CA GLU A 573 1.90 -10.06 18.67
C GLU A 573 2.78 -9.51 19.82
N LYS A 574 3.75 -10.31 20.25
CA LYS A 574 4.76 -9.94 21.25
C LYS A 574 5.66 -8.81 20.72
N GLY A 575 5.25 -7.58 20.95
CA GLY A 575 5.94 -6.37 20.49
C GLY A 575 5.07 -5.11 20.47
N GLY A 576 3.77 -5.25 20.73
CA GLY A 576 2.79 -4.18 20.65
C GLY A 576 1.84 -4.40 19.48
N GLU A 577 0.75 -3.64 19.45
CA GLU A 577 -0.19 -3.66 18.34
C GLU A 577 0.48 -3.08 17.08
N LYS A 578 0.45 -3.84 15.99
CA LYS A 578 0.91 -3.39 14.67
C LYS A 578 -0.27 -3.32 13.73
N GLN A 579 -0.36 -2.21 12.99
CA GLN A 579 -1.48 -1.93 12.13
C GLN A 579 -1.02 -1.62 10.70
N VAL A 580 -1.73 -2.18 9.72
CA VAL A 580 -1.50 -1.96 8.29
C VAL A 580 -2.81 -1.58 7.62
N LEU A 581 -2.84 -0.39 7.02
CA LEU A 581 -3.94 0.10 6.22
C LEU A 581 -3.74 -0.27 4.76
N LEU A 582 -4.61 -1.13 4.26
CA LEU A 582 -4.72 -1.54 2.86
C LEU A 582 -5.74 -0.66 2.15
N SER A 583 -5.29 0.36 1.43
CA SER A 583 -6.18 1.35 0.79
C SER A 583 -6.46 1.01 -0.67
N HIS A 584 -7.74 1.04 -1.08
CA HIS A 584 -8.13 0.95 -2.49
C HIS A 584 -7.90 2.25 -3.26
N VAL A 585 -7.89 3.37 -2.54
CA VAL A 585 -7.73 4.71 -3.12
C VAL A 585 -6.34 5.29 -2.82
N PRO A 586 -5.86 6.27 -3.60
CA PRO A 586 -4.66 7.01 -3.24
C PRO A 586 -4.89 7.79 -1.93
N VAL A 587 -4.05 7.55 -0.92
CA VAL A 587 -4.05 8.33 0.32
C VAL A 587 -3.23 9.61 0.12
N ALA A 588 -3.76 10.76 0.54
CA ALA A 588 -3.07 12.04 0.46
C ALA A 588 -1.76 12.00 1.28
N ARG A 589 -0.75 12.75 0.85
CA ARG A 589 0.59 12.74 1.47
C ARG A 589 0.52 13.09 2.96
N GLU A 590 -0.32 14.05 3.29
CA GLU A 590 -0.54 14.53 4.64
C GLU A 590 -1.12 13.43 5.54
N PHE A 591 -2.06 12.65 5.03
CA PHE A 591 -2.59 11.50 5.76
C PHE A 591 -1.58 10.35 5.86
N LEU A 592 -0.72 10.13 4.86
CA LEU A 592 0.39 9.19 5.00
C LEU A 592 1.32 9.56 6.16
N THR A 593 1.64 10.86 6.31
CA THR A 593 2.44 11.35 7.45
C THR A 593 1.71 11.15 8.77
N TYR A 594 0.40 11.42 8.82
CA TYR A 594 -0.42 11.17 10.00
C TYR A 594 -0.39 9.68 10.40
N PHE A 595 -0.61 8.77 9.45
CA PHE A 595 -0.61 7.33 9.71
C PHE A 595 0.76 6.83 10.20
N ASP A 596 1.85 7.31 9.62
CA ASP A 596 3.22 6.98 10.08
C ASP A 596 3.45 7.42 11.53
N GLN A 597 2.98 8.62 11.91
CA GLN A 597 3.03 9.10 13.30
C GLN A 597 2.18 8.25 14.26
N GLN A 598 1.11 7.62 13.76
CA GLN A 598 0.28 6.68 14.52
C GLN A 598 0.81 5.24 14.45
N ASN A 599 2.00 5.00 13.86
CA ASN A 599 2.57 3.67 13.65
C ASN A 599 1.68 2.73 12.78
N ILE A 600 0.93 3.33 11.85
CA ILE A 600 0.10 2.63 10.86
C ILE A 600 0.82 2.66 9.52
N SER A 601 1.21 1.50 9.01
CA SER A 601 1.78 1.39 7.66
C SER A 601 0.69 1.39 6.60
N VAL A 602 0.89 2.09 5.48
CA VAL A 602 -0.10 2.15 4.40
C VAL A 602 0.39 1.40 3.16
N ILE A 603 -0.42 0.52 2.61
CA ILE A 603 -0.20 -0.17 1.33
C ILE A 603 -1.39 0.15 0.44
N ARG A 604 -1.12 0.55 -0.81
CA ARG A 604 -2.19 0.78 -1.79
C ARG A 604 -2.41 -0.48 -2.62
N ILE A 605 -3.65 -0.97 -2.65
CA ILE A 605 -4.05 -2.11 -3.48
C ILE A 605 -4.71 -1.57 -4.77
N ARG A 606 -4.39 -2.16 -5.94
CA ARG A 606 -4.84 -1.73 -7.27
C ARG A 606 -5.33 -2.86 -8.15
#